data_AF-A0A382LJ37-F1
#
_entry.id   AF-A0A382LJ37-F1
#
_cell.length_a   1.000
_cell.length_b   1.000
_cell.length_c   1.000
_cell.angle_alpha   90.00
_cell.angle_beta   90.00
_cell.angle_gamma   90.00
#
_symmetry.space_group_name_H-M   'P 1'
#
loop_
_entity.id
_entity.type
_entity.pdbx_description
1 polymer ?
#
loop_
_entity_poly.entity_id
_entity_poly.type
_entity_poly.pdbx_seq_one_letter_code
_entity_poly.pdbx_strand_id
1 'polypeptide(L)'
;MTLEKYTVGVGDRFAHQAEAQLQACVQLAADGIEVVPVWNKSNREHSFIGSEPQSVYDAAKAAVEALGWEQGWHVDADHINMDTVDKYLDCSDFFTIDVADFIGQPPEGDAVAVFVGKHPELVGSVSIEGIDAPLEITREYVETVAGKYLRAVAEAGTIYRHIESRKSD
;
A
#
# COMPACT_ATOMS: atom_id res chain seq x y z
N MET A 1 -3.44 -13.05 0.22
CA MET A 1 -2.02 -12.74 0.52
C MET A 1 -1.78 -12.72 2.02
N THR A 2 -0.75 -13.41 2.49
CA THR A 2 -0.25 -13.28 3.87
C THR A 2 1.04 -12.48 3.79
N LEU A 3 1.07 -11.26 4.35
CA LEU A 3 2.29 -10.44 4.38
C LEU A 3 3.30 -11.02 5.37
N GLU A 4 4.56 -11.07 4.97
CA GLU A 4 5.65 -11.48 5.84
C GLU A 4 5.89 -10.47 6.95
N LYS A 5 6.53 -10.93 8.03
CA LYS A 5 6.75 -10.12 9.23
C LYS A 5 7.55 -8.85 8.95
N TYR A 6 8.55 -8.96 8.08
CA TYR A 6 9.40 -7.83 7.68
C TYR A 6 9.48 -7.79 6.16
N THR A 7 9.08 -6.65 5.61
CA THR A 7 9.25 -6.33 4.20
C THR A 7 10.07 -5.05 4.06
N VAL A 8 10.77 -4.90 2.94
CA VAL A 8 11.55 -3.69 2.62
C VAL A 8 11.32 -3.28 1.18
N GLY A 9 10.91 -2.02 0.98
CA GLY A 9 10.82 -1.41 -0.34
C GLY A 9 12.20 -1.23 -0.96
N VAL A 10 12.43 -1.82 -2.14
CA VAL A 10 13.71 -1.81 -2.86
C VAL A 10 13.53 -1.25 -4.27
N GLY A 11 13.35 0.08 -4.34
CA GLY A 11 13.14 0.76 -5.62
C GLY A 11 14.32 0.59 -6.58
N ASP A 12 14.02 0.19 -7.82
CA ASP A 12 15.01 0.04 -8.91
C ASP A 12 14.54 0.77 -10.17
N ARG A 13 14.93 2.03 -10.29
CA ARG A 13 14.54 2.88 -11.43
C ARG A 13 15.05 2.36 -12.76
N PHE A 14 16.12 1.57 -12.78
CA PHE A 14 16.83 1.19 -14.01
C PHE A 14 16.82 -0.32 -14.29
N ALA A 15 16.20 -1.13 -13.43
CA ALA A 15 16.16 -2.59 -13.57
C ALA A 15 17.57 -3.22 -13.66
N HIS A 16 18.51 -2.70 -12.85
CA HIS A 16 19.91 -3.14 -12.81
C HIS A 16 20.41 -3.49 -11.40
N GLN A 17 19.56 -3.36 -10.37
CA GLN A 17 19.94 -3.52 -8.97
C GLN A 17 19.25 -4.71 -8.29
N ALA A 18 18.24 -5.32 -8.93
CA ALA A 18 17.44 -6.38 -8.31
C ALA A 18 18.27 -7.50 -7.67
N GLU A 19 19.28 -8.05 -8.37
CA GLU A 19 20.14 -9.11 -7.82
C GLU A 19 20.94 -8.63 -6.59
N ALA A 20 21.55 -7.44 -6.66
CA ALA A 20 22.30 -6.89 -5.54
C ALA A 20 21.42 -6.55 -4.33
N GLN A 21 20.19 -6.08 -4.58
CA GLN A 21 19.19 -5.82 -3.53
C GLN A 21 18.75 -7.12 -2.85
N LEU A 22 18.47 -8.17 -3.64
CA LEU A 22 18.10 -9.48 -3.12
C LEU A 22 19.27 -10.13 -2.36
N GLN A 23 20.50 -9.95 -2.82
CA GLN A 23 21.70 -10.45 -2.16
C GLN A 23 21.85 -9.92 -0.72
N ALA A 24 21.37 -8.69 -0.44
CA ALA A 24 21.31 -8.16 0.92
C ALA A 24 20.28 -8.90 1.80
N CYS A 25 19.12 -9.25 1.23
CA CYS A 25 18.10 -10.05 1.92
C CYS A 25 18.59 -11.48 2.20
N VAL A 26 19.33 -12.08 1.27
CA VAL A 26 20.02 -13.38 1.47
C VAL A 26 20.98 -13.33 2.66
N GLN A 27 21.74 -12.24 2.81
CA GLN A 27 22.66 -12.08 3.95
C GLN A 27 21.90 -11.95 5.27
N LEU A 28 20.82 -11.17 5.31
CA LEU A 28 19.96 -11.07 6.50
C LEU A 28 19.34 -12.42 6.89
N ALA A 29 18.87 -13.19 5.90
CA ALA A 29 18.34 -14.52 6.13
C ALA A 29 19.40 -15.48 6.71
N ALA A 30 20.66 -15.37 6.26
CA ALA A 30 21.78 -16.14 6.81
C ALA A 30 22.07 -15.78 8.29
N ASP A 31 21.79 -14.53 8.69
CA ASP A 31 21.85 -14.06 10.08
C ASP A 31 20.59 -14.43 10.89
N GLY A 32 19.64 -15.17 10.30
CA GLY A 32 18.41 -15.61 10.93
C GLY A 32 17.28 -14.57 10.95
N ILE A 33 17.42 -13.48 10.18
CA ILE A 33 16.41 -12.43 10.03
C ILE A 33 15.85 -12.48 8.62
N GLU A 34 14.64 -13.02 8.48
CA GLU A 34 13.95 -13.03 7.19
C GLU A 34 13.35 -11.65 6.89
N VAL A 35 13.80 -11.03 5.80
CA VAL A 35 13.26 -9.79 5.25
C VAL A 35 12.93 -10.01 3.78
N VAL A 36 11.69 -9.75 3.41
CA VAL A 36 11.20 -9.94 2.05
C VAL A 36 11.33 -8.65 1.22
N PRO A 37 11.97 -8.69 0.04
CA PRO A 37 12.06 -7.53 -0.83
C PRO A 37 10.72 -7.23 -1.52
N VAL A 38 10.37 -5.95 -1.56
CA VAL A 38 9.24 -5.41 -2.31
C VAL A 38 9.79 -4.44 -3.36
N TRP A 39 9.91 -4.88 -4.60
CA TRP A 39 10.39 -4.01 -5.69
C TRP A 39 9.30 -3.02 -6.08
N ASN A 40 9.58 -1.73 -5.92
CA ASN A 40 8.59 -0.68 -6.16
C ASN A 40 9.08 0.31 -7.22
N LYS A 41 8.13 0.83 -8.00
CA LYS A 41 8.38 1.96 -8.91
C LYS A 41 7.06 2.66 -9.24
N SER A 42 7.04 3.97 -9.08
CA SER A 42 5.84 4.76 -9.33
C SER A 42 5.58 5.00 -10.82
N ASN A 43 4.32 5.27 -11.18
CA ASN A 43 3.96 5.64 -12.56
C ASN A 43 4.71 6.88 -13.08
N ARG A 44 5.07 7.80 -12.17
CA ARG A 44 5.89 8.98 -12.48
C ARG A 44 7.31 8.57 -12.91
N GLU A 45 7.92 7.64 -12.18
CA GLU A 45 9.26 7.12 -12.50
C GLU A 45 9.26 6.33 -13.79
N HIS A 46 8.21 5.52 -14.05
CA HIS A 46 8.02 4.84 -15.33
C HIS A 46 7.99 5.83 -16.49
N SER A 47 7.19 6.90 -16.35
CA SER A 47 7.04 7.93 -17.38
C SER A 47 8.34 8.71 -17.65
N PHE A 48 9.12 9.04 -16.62
CA PHE A 48 10.39 9.76 -16.80
C PHE A 48 11.49 8.92 -17.42
N ILE A 49 11.55 7.63 -17.10
CA ILE A 49 12.56 6.71 -17.63
C ILE A 49 12.17 6.14 -19.00
N GLY A 50 10.86 6.09 -19.32
CA GLY A 50 10.36 5.43 -20.52
C GLY A 50 10.35 3.91 -20.38
N SER A 51 10.03 3.41 -19.20
CA SER A 51 9.97 1.99 -18.85
C SER A 51 8.55 1.57 -18.49
N GLU A 52 8.21 0.29 -18.59
CA GLU A 52 6.87 -0.25 -18.28
C GLU A 52 6.84 -1.00 -16.94
N PRO A 53 5.71 -1.06 -16.21
CA PRO A 53 5.57 -1.78 -14.94
C PRO A 53 6.10 -3.23 -14.99
N GLN A 54 5.82 -3.94 -16.08
CA GLN A 54 6.27 -5.32 -16.31
C GLN A 54 7.79 -5.48 -16.16
N SER A 55 8.59 -4.46 -16.51
CA SER A 55 10.05 -4.55 -16.43
C SER A 55 10.55 -4.72 -14.99
N VAL A 56 9.81 -4.22 -14.00
CA VAL A 56 10.16 -4.37 -12.59
C VAL A 56 9.97 -5.83 -12.16
N TYR A 57 8.83 -6.42 -12.53
CA TYR A 57 8.55 -7.84 -12.28
C TYR A 57 9.58 -8.75 -12.96
N ASP A 58 9.89 -8.49 -14.23
CA ASP A 58 10.86 -9.31 -14.98
C ASP A 58 12.25 -9.26 -14.33
N ALA A 59 12.68 -8.09 -13.86
CA ALA A 59 13.97 -7.93 -13.16
C ALA A 59 13.98 -8.62 -11.79
N ALA A 60 12.91 -8.48 -11.00
CA ALA A 60 12.76 -9.13 -9.71
C ALA A 60 12.76 -10.65 -9.86
N LYS A 61 11.97 -11.18 -10.81
CA LYS A 61 11.91 -12.61 -11.11
C LYS A 61 13.27 -13.15 -11.54
N ALA A 62 13.98 -12.46 -12.43
CA ALA A 62 15.32 -12.87 -12.86
C ALA A 62 16.31 -12.92 -11.69
N ALA A 63 16.25 -11.95 -10.76
CA ALA A 63 17.09 -11.94 -9.56
C ALA A 63 16.78 -13.11 -8.62
N VAL A 64 15.49 -13.40 -8.38
CA VAL A 64 15.02 -14.53 -7.57
C VAL A 64 15.52 -15.85 -8.14
N GLU A 65 15.37 -16.05 -9.46
CA GLU A 65 15.87 -17.23 -10.16
C GLU A 65 17.40 -17.35 -10.11
N ALA A 66 18.12 -16.24 -10.29
CA ALA A 66 19.59 -16.22 -10.28
C ALA A 66 20.19 -16.55 -8.92
N LEU A 67 19.57 -16.07 -7.83
CA LEU A 67 20.06 -16.31 -6.47
C LEU A 67 19.44 -17.53 -5.79
N GLY A 68 18.49 -18.21 -6.44
CA GLY A 68 17.79 -19.37 -5.87
C GLY A 68 17.03 -19.01 -4.59
N TRP A 69 16.40 -17.82 -4.57
CA TRP A 69 15.62 -17.36 -3.43
C TRP A 69 14.29 -18.10 -3.35
N GLU A 70 14.01 -18.70 -2.20
CA GLU A 70 12.82 -19.56 -1.99
C GLU A 70 11.74 -18.91 -1.12
N GLN A 71 12.06 -17.77 -0.48
CA GLN A 71 11.11 -17.03 0.36
C GLN A 71 10.25 -16.08 -0.50
N GLY A 72 9.32 -15.39 0.16
CA GLY A 72 8.47 -14.39 -0.48
C GLY A 72 9.25 -13.26 -1.16
N TRP A 73 8.61 -12.65 -2.14
CA TRP A 73 9.03 -11.43 -2.82
C TRP A 73 7.83 -10.80 -3.51
N HIS A 74 7.84 -9.48 -3.63
CA HIS A 74 6.70 -8.74 -4.17
C HIS A 74 7.12 -7.65 -5.13
N VAL A 75 6.16 -7.22 -5.93
CA VAL A 75 6.26 -6.02 -6.77
C VAL A 75 5.14 -5.07 -6.39
N ASP A 76 5.53 -3.86 -5.94
CA ASP A 76 4.60 -2.82 -5.55
C ASP A 76 4.27 -1.85 -6.69
N ALA A 77 2.97 -1.74 -6.96
CA ALA A 77 2.37 -0.68 -7.73
C ALA A 77 2.34 0.62 -6.90
N ASP A 78 3.46 1.33 -6.92
CA ASP A 78 3.68 2.47 -6.04
C ASP A 78 2.89 3.72 -6.49
N HIS A 79 2.24 4.39 -5.53
CA HIS A 79 1.43 5.60 -5.72
C HIS A 79 0.40 5.50 -6.87
N ILE A 80 -0.47 4.47 -6.84
CA ILE A 80 -1.49 4.25 -7.88
C ILE A 80 -2.85 4.86 -7.52
N ASN A 81 -3.56 5.26 -8.57
CA ASN A 81 -4.95 5.73 -8.53
C ASN A 81 -5.76 5.04 -9.65
N MET A 82 -7.04 5.37 -9.80
CA MET A 82 -7.88 4.74 -10.84
C MET A 82 -7.36 4.91 -12.27
N ASP A 83 -6.68 6.02 -12.58
CA ASP A 83 -6.18 6.27 -13.93
C ASP A 83 -4.93 5.43 -14.28
N THR A 84 -4.28 4.86 -13.27
CA THR A 84 -2.95 4.25 -13.40
C THR A 84 -2.92 2.78 -13.02
N VAL A 85 -3.81 2.33 -12.12
CA VAL A 85 -3.80 0.99 -11.53
C VAL A 85 -3.84 -0.15 -12.56
N ASP A 86 -4.58 0.02 -13.66
CA ASP A 86 -4.78 -1.04 -14.66
C ASP A 86 -3.46 -1.56 -15.26
N LYS A 87 -2.42 -0.72 -15.34
CA LYS A 87 -1.12 -1.10 -15.90
C LYS A 87 -0.32 -2.06 -15.01
N TYR A 88 -0.69 -2.16 -13.73
CA TYR A 88 0.03 -2.92 -12.72
C TYR A 88 -0.65 -4.24 -12.36
N LEU A 89 -1.92 -4.41 -12.76
CA LEU A 89 -2.75 -5.56 -12.36
C LEU A 89 -2.13 -6.91 -12.73
N ASP A 90 -1.36 -7.01 -13.81
CA ASP A 90 -0.77 -8.27 -14.25
C ASP A 90 0.62 -8.56 -13.63
N CYS A 91 1.32 -7.53 -13.13
CA CYS A 91 2.73 -7.64 -12.74
C CYS A 91 3.02 -7.27 -11.27
N SER A 92 2.06 -6.70 -10.55
CA SER A 92 2.19 -6.31 -9.14
C SER A 92 1.25 -7.09 -8.26
N ASP A 93 1.70 -7.48 -7.08
CA ASP A 93 0.90 -8.15 -6.04
C ASP A 93 0.82 -7.33 -4.73
N PHE A 94 1.56 -6.22 -4.67
CA PHE A 94 1.52 -5.21 -3.63
C PHE A 94 1.02 -3.89 -4.26
N PHE A 95 0.17 -3.14 -3.55
CA PHE A 95 -0.47 -1.95 -4.10
C PHE A 95 -0.51 -0.80 -3.09
N THR A 96 0.23 0.26 -3.37
CA THR A 96 0.19 1.52 -2.61
C THR A 96 -0.84 2.47 -3.23
N ILE A 97 -2.08 2.42 -2.72
CA ILE A 97 -3.20 3.27 -3.17
C ILE A 97 -2.99 4.73 -2.72
N ASP A 98 -2.91 5.64 -3.68
CA ASP A 98 -2.78 7.08 -3.45
C ASP A 98 -4.14 7.78 -3.54
N VAL A 99 -4.59 8.33 -2.41
CA VAL A 99 -5.82 9.11 -2.28
C VAL A 99 -5.57 10.52 -1.73
N ALA A 100 -4.32 11.00 -1.80
CA ALA A 100 -3.94 12.29 -1.22
C ALA A 100 -4.76 13.45 -1.78
N ASP A 101 -5.08 13.41 -3.08
CA ASP A 101 -5.88 14.44 -3.77
C ASP A 101 -7.30 14.56 -3.21
N PHE A 102 -7.83 13.51 -2.58
CA PHE A 102 -9.18 13.47 -2.02
C PHE A 102 -9.25 13.95 -0.56
N ILE A 103 -8.11 14.12 0.10
CA ILE A 103 -8.05 14.58 1.49
C ILE A 103 -8.49 16.04 1.58
N GLY A 104 -9.38 16.34 2.52
CA GLY A 104 -9.96 17.67 2.73
C GLY A 104 -11.08 18.01 1.76
N GLN A 105 -11.38 17.16 0.78
CA GLN A 105 -12.56 17.33 -0.05
C GLN A 105 -13.81 16.84 0.70
N PRO A 106 -14.92 17.59 0.70
CA PRO A 106 -16.10 17.22 1.46
C PRO A 106 -16.68 15.89 0.95
N PRO A 107 -17.07 14.97 1.86
CA PRO A 107 -17.84 13.78 1.53
C PRO A 107 -19.21 14.15 0.93
N GLU A 108 -19.78 13.26 0.13
CA GLU A 108 -21.08 13.49 -0.51
C GLU A 108 -22.23 13.43 0.51
N GLY A 109 -23.23 14.29 0.32
CA GLY A 109 -24.50 14.25 1.05
C GLY A 109 -24.36 14.27 2.57
N ASP A 110 -25.01 13.32 3.23
CA ASP A 110 -25.06 13.15 4.68
C ASP A 110 -24.03 12.13 5.21
N ALA A 111 -23.04 11.75 4.41
CA ALA A 111 -22.09 10.67 4.72
C ALA A 111 -21.39 10.84 6.08
N VAL A 112 -21.04 12.07 6.47
CA VAL A 112 -20.43 12.35 7.79
C VAL A 112 -21.41 12.05 8.92
N ALA A 113 -22.65 12.52 8.82
CA ALA A 113 -23.68 12.31 9.85
C ALA A 113 -24.02 10.81 9.97
N VAL A 114 -24.12 10.10 8.84
CA VAL A 114 -24.33 8.66 8.78
C VAL A 114 -23.16 7.90 9.42
N PHE A 115 -21.91 8.28 9.11
CA PHE A 115 -20.71 7.66 9.70
C PHE A 115 -20.69 7.82 11.22
N VAL A 116 -20.89 9.04 11.72
CA VAL A 116 -20.92 9.33 13.17
C VAL A 116 -22.06 8.59 13.86
N GLY A 117 -23.22 8.46 13.19
CA GLY A 117 -24.36 7.70 13.72
C GLY A 117 -24.11 6.19 13.79
N LYS A 118 -23.32 5.64 12.86
CA LYS A 118 -22.93 4.22 12.83
C LYS A 118 -21.82 3.86 13.81
N HIS A 119 -21.01 4.83 14.20
CA HIS A 119 -19.83 4.65 15.04
C HIS A 119 -19.90 5.41 16.37
N PRO A 120 -20.92 5.17 17.22
CA PRO A 120 -21.02 5.84 18.52
C PRO A 120 -19.85 5.50 19.45
N GLU A 121 -19.17 4.38 19.25
CA GLU A 121 -17.97 3.95 19.99
C GLU A 121 -16.78 4.90 19.83
N LEU A 122 -16.78 5.77 18.82
CA LEU A 122 -15.74 6.77 18.62
C LEU A 122 -15.92 8.03 19.48
N VAL A 123 -17.03 8.16 20.22
CA VAL A 123 -17.34 9.35 21.02
C VAL A 123 -17.32 9.01 22.52
N GLY A 124 -16.63 9.84 23.30
CA GLY A 124 -16.41 9.67 24.72
C GLY A 124 -14.97 9.23 25.02
N SER A 125 -14.83 8.43 26.08
CA SER A 125 -13.53 7.93 26.53
C SER A 125 -13.16 6.65 25.77
N VAL A 126 -12.23 6.74 24.82
CA VAL A 126 -11.80 5.63 23.97
C VAL A 126 -10.46 5.09 24.47
N SER A 127 -10.45 3.83 24.90
CA SER A 127 -9.22 3.14 25.34
C SER A 127 -8.65 2.29 24.21
N ILE A 128 -7.34 2.39 23.99
CA ILE A 128 -6.61 1.61 22.98
C ILE A 128 -5.57 0.77 23.71
N GLU A 129 -5.51 -0.53 23.41
CA GLU A 129 -4.52 -1.42 24.00
C GLU A 129 -3.09 -0.92 23.70
N GLY A 130 -2.26 -0.82 24.74
CA GLY A 130 -0.91 -0.27 24.65
C GLY A 130 -0.81 1.26 24.72
N ILE A 131 -1.93 1.97 24.89
CA ILE A 131 -1.94 3.42 25.19
C ILE A 131 -2.44 3.63 26.63
N ASP A 132 -1.58 4.16 27.49
CA ASP A 132 -1.81 4.22 28.95
C ASP A 132 -3.03 5.05 29.37
N ALA A 133 -3.35 6.11 28.62
CA ALA A 133 -4.46 7.01 28.92
C ALA A 133 -5.53 6.96 27.82
N PRO A 134 -6.82 6.99 28.19
CA PRO A 134 -7.89 7.04 27.20
C PRO A 134 -7.86 8.34 26.41
N LEU A 135 -8.31 8.27 25.16
CA LEU A 135 -8.54 9.42 24.30
C LEU A 135 -9.94 9.95 24.57
N GLU A 136 -10.04 11.20 25.01
CA GLU A 136 -11.33 11.88 25.15
C GLU A 136 -11.73 12.49 23.80
N ILE A 137 -12.66 11.83 23.11
CA ILE A 137 -13.05 12.16 21.74
C ILE A 137 -14.46 12.76 21.74
N THR A 138 -14.60 13.99 21.27
CA THR A 138 -15.91 14.63 21.12
C THR A 138 -16.55 14.26 19.79
N ARG A 139 -17.89 14.33 19.74
CA ARG A 139 -18.64 14.15 18.48
C ARG A 139 -18.18 15.13 17.40
N GLU A 140 -17.99 16.40 17.76
CA GLU A 140 -17.52 17.45 16.84
C GLU A 140 -16.14 17.13 16.25
N TYR A 141 -15.25 16.54 17.05
CA TYR A 141 -13.95 16.09 16.56
C TYR A 141 -14.09 14.95 15.55
N VAL A 142 -14.94 13.95 15.82
CA VAL A 142 -15.23 12.87 14.86
C VAL A 142 -15.81 13.45 13.56
N GLU A 143 -16.77 14.38 13.65
CA GLU A 143 -17.36 15.06 12.50
C GLU A 143 -16.30 15.82 11.68
N THR A 144 -15.36 16.50 12.35
CA THR A 144 -14.25 17.22 11.70
C THR A 144 -13.30 16.27 10.97
N VAL A 145 -12.88 15.19 11.62
CA VAL A 145 -11.98 14.19 11.03
C VAL A 145 -12.66 13.45 9.88
N ALA A 146 -13.91 13.02 10.06
CA ALA A 146 -14.70 12.39 9.01
C ALA A 146 -14.92 13.34 7.82
N GLY A 147 -15.25 14.60 8.08
CA GLY A 147 -15.38 15.62 7.03
C GLY A 147 -14.09 15.84 6.24
N LYS A 148 -12.91 15.61 6.85
CA LYS A 148 -11.61 15.74 6.19
C LYS A 148 -11.18 14.49 5.42
N TYR A 149 -11.45 13.28 5.93
CA TYR A 149 -10.85 12.05 5.42
C TYR A 149 -11.82 11.06 4.80
N LEU A 150 -13.12 11.13 5.10
CA LEU A 150 -14.08 10.09 4.70
C LEU A 150 -14.19 9.93 3.18
N ARG A 151 -14.02 11.01 2.41
CA ARG A 151 -13.97 10.92 0.94
C ARG A 151 -12.73 10.17 0.45
N ALA A 152 -11.56 10.42 1.01
CA ALA A 152 -10.33 9.71 0.66
C ALA A 152 -10.43 8.20 1.00
N VAL A 153 -11.06 7.87 2.14
CA VAL A 153 -11.32 6.47 2.52
C VAL A 153 -12.29 5.80 1.53
N ALA A 154 -13.35 6.51 1.11
CA ALA A 154 -14.29 5.99 0.12
C ALA A 154 -13.61 5.70 -1.22
N GLU A 155 -12.74 6.61 -1.69
CA GLU A 155 -11.97 6.43 -2.91
C GLU A 155 -10.99 5.25 -2.80
N ALA A 156 -10.28 5.14 -1.68
CA ALA A 156 -9.38 4.01 -1.44
C ALA A 156 -10.14 2.68 -1.53
N GLY A 157 -11.36 2.63 -0.97
CA GLY A 157 -12.25 1.47 -1.08
C GLY A 157 -12.69 1.18 -2.53
N THR A 158 -12.89 2.20 -3.36
CA THR A 158 -13.22 2.03 -4.79
C THR A 158 -12.06 1.40 -5.55
N ILE A 159 -10.86 1.94 -5.38
CA ILE A 159 -9.64 1.41 -6.02
C ILE A 159 -9.35 -0.01 -5.52
N TYR A 160 -9.47 -0.25 -4.21
CA TYR A 160 -9.30 -1.57 -3.62
C TYR A 160 -10.24 -2.61 -4.25
N ARG A 161 -11.54 -2.34 -4.32
CA ARG A 161 -12.52 -3.26 -4.94
C ARG A 161 -12.22 -3.51 -6.42
N HIS A 162 -11.73 -2.51 -7.12
CA HIS A 162 -11.30 -2.66 -8.51
C HIS A 162 -10.11 -3.63 -8.62
N ILE A 163 -9.07 -3.47 -7.79
CA ILE A 163 -7.92 -4.38 -7.71
C ILE A 163 -8.38 -5.79 -7.32
N GLU A 164 -9.15 -5.93 -6.25
CA GLU A 164 -9.68 -7.19 -5.74
C GLU A 164 -10.45 -7.95 -6.82
N SER A 165 -11.32 -7.27 -7.59
CA SER A 165 -12.10 -7.90 -8.67
C SER A 165 -11.25 -8.45 -9.83
N ARG A 166 -9.99 -8.06 -9.92
CA ARG A 166 -9.05 -8.44 -10.99
C ARG A 166 -7.95 -9.38 -10.50
N LYS A 167 -7.78 -9.52 -9.20
CA LYS A 167 -6.88 -10.49 -8.58
C LYS A 167 -7.66 -11.76 -8.27
N SER A 168 -7.08 -12.91 -8.60
CA SER A 168 -7.62 -14.20 -8.15
C SER A 168 -7.11 -14.46 -6.73
N ASP A 169 -7.89 -15.16 -5.90
CA ASP A 169 -7.49 -15.59 -4.55
C ASP A 169 -6.19 -16.41 -4.53
#